data_AF-A0A2E5DY97-F1
#
_entry.id   AF-A0A2E5DY97-F1
#
_cell.length_a   1.000
_cell.length_b   1.000
_cell.length_c   1.000
_cell.angle_alpha   90.00
_cell.angle_beta   90.00
_cell.angle_gamma   90.00
#
_symmetry.space_group_name_H-M   'P 1'
#
loop_
_entity.id
_entity.type
_entity.pdbx_description
1 polymer ?
#
loop_
_entity_poly.entity_id
_entity_poly.type
_entity_poly.pdbx_seq_one_letter_code
_entity_poly.pdbx_strand_id
1 'polypeptide(L)' 'MPLYEYRCEEDGDLITLLRPMAEADEPVDDPDGLNRSFHRVHSVFTVEAPVPPRMAECATPPPGGCCGGGCHH' A
#
# COMPACT_ATOMS: atom_id res chain seq x y z
N MET A 1 6.35 -2.96 0.55
CA MET A 1 7.55 -2.63 -0.25
C MET A 1 7.23 -1.42 -1.12
N PRO A 2 8.09 -0.40 -1.19
CA PRO A 2 7.86 0.77 -2.02
C PRO A 2 7.88 0.44 -3.52
N LEU A 3 7.11 1.22 -4.29
CA LEU A 3 7.10 1.18 -5.75
C LEU A 3 8.00 2.32 -6.25
N TYR A 4 8.96 1.97 -7.10
CA TYR A 4 9.87 2.92 -7.72
C TYR A 4 9.64 2.96 -9.22
N GLU A 5 9.72 4.16 -9.78
CA GLU A 5 9.70 4.39 -11.22
C GLU A 5 11.10 4.78 -11.69
N TYR A 6 11.57 4.13 -12.75
CA TYR A 6 12.86 4.36 -13.38
C TYR A 6 12.67 4.81 -14.81
N ARG A 7 13.45 5.81 -15.22
CA ARG A 7 13.45 6.35 -16.57
C ARG A 7 14.72 5.95 -17.31
N CYS A 8 14.55 5.42 -18.52
CA CYS A 8 15.63 5.17 -19.47
C CYS A 8 16.26 6.50 -19.93
N GLU A 9 17.58 6.61 -19.94
CA GLU A 9 18.25 7.82 -20.44
C GLU A 9 18.19 7.97 -21.95
N GLU A 10 18.23 6.86 -22.67
CA GLU A 10 18.37 6.84 -24.13
C GLU A 10 17.06 7.21 -24.82
N ASP A 11 15.96 6.57 -24.39
CA ASP A 11 14.67 6.69 -25.05
C ASP A 11 13.63 7.43 -24.20
N GLY A 12 13.85 7.53 -22.89
CA GLY A 12 12.92 8.12 -21.94
C GLY A 12 11.81 7.19 -21.45
N ASP A 13 11.85 5.91 -21.81
CA ASP A 13 10.91 4.87 -21.35
C ASP A 13 10.85 4.78 -19.82
N LEU A 14 9.68 4.42 -19.30
CA LEU A 14 9.42 4.30 -17.87
C LEU A 14 9.10 2.86 -17.49
N ILE A 15 9.78 2.36 -16.47
CA ILE A 15 9.50 1.05 -15.86
C ILE A 15 9.24 1.22 -14.37
N THR A 16 8.41 0.33 -13.81
CA THR A 16 8.05 0.34 -12.40
C THR A 16 8.46 -0.96 -11.72
N LEU A 17 9.12 -0.84 -10.56
CA LEU A 17 9.66 -1.96 -9.81
C LEU A 17 9.32 -1.84 -8.32
N LEU A 18 8.97 -2.97 -7.71
CA LEU A 18 8.84 -3.10 -6.27
C LEU A 18 10.21 -3.51 -5.70
N ARG A 19 10.90 -2.60 -5.02
CA ARG A 19 12.21 -2.85 -4.40
C ARG A 19 12.24 -2.40 -2.94
N PRO A 20 13.09 -2.95 -2.08
CA PRO A 20 13.37 -2.35 -0.78
C PRO A 20 14.18 -1.06 -0.97
N MET A 21 14.14 -0.17 0.02
CA MET A 21 14.85 1.12 -0.03
C MET A 21 16.37 0.94 -0.22
N ALA A 22 16.95 -0.14 0.30
CA ALA A 22 18.38 -0.43 0.19
C ALA A 22 18.84 -0.70 -1.25
N GLU A 23 17.95 -1.21 -2.11
CA GLU A 23 18.23 -1.59 -3.50
C GLU A 23 17.73 -0.53 -4.50
N ALA A 24 17.23 0.59 -3.98
CA ALA A 24 16.53 1.58 -4.81
C ALA A 24 17.47 2.35 -5.76
N ASP A 25 18.78 2.39 -5.44
CA ASP A 25 19.83 3.03 -6.25
C ASP A 25 20.74 1.99 -6.96
N GLU A 26 20.42 0.70 -6.84
CA GLU A 26 21.12 -0.36 -7.58
C GLU A 26 20.72 -0.33 -9.06
N PRO A 27 21.63 -0.73 -9.98
CA PRO A 27 21.33 -0.79 -11.40
C PRO A 27 20.09 -1.65 -11.67
N VAL A 28 19.36 -1.26 -12.71
CA VAL A 28 18.13 -1.94 -13.14
C VAL A 28 18.41 -2.66 -14.44
N ASP A 29 18.10 -3.96 -14.46
CA ASP A 29 18.18 -4.76 -15.69
C ASP A 29 17.11 -4.30 -16.68
N ASP A 30 17.53 -4.15 -17.94
CA ASP A 30 16.62 -3.81 -19.03
C ASP A 30 15.76 -5.02 -19.42
N PRO A 31 14.41 -4.94 -19.31
CA PRO A 31 13.54 -6.04 -19.70
C PRO A 31 13.66 -6.41 -21.19
N ASP A 32 14.10 -5.48 -22.04
CA ASP A 32 14.27 -5.70 -23.47
C ASP A 32 15.67 -6.22 -23.83
N GLY A 33 16.59 -6.29 -22.86
CA GLY A 33 17.95 -6.79 -23.07
C GLY A 33 18.82 -5.89 -23.96
N LEU A 34 18.48 -4.62 -24.10
CA LEU A 34 19.17 -3.66 -24.97
C LEU A 34 20.36 -2.97 -24.28
N ASN A 35 20.69 -3.39 -23.05
CA ASN A 35 21.73 -2.78 -22.20
C ASN A 35 21.48 -1.30 -21.89
N ARG A 36 20.21 -0.91 -21.78
CA ARG A 36 19.83 0.47 -21.49
C ARG A 36 20.06 0.85 -20.03
N SER A 37 20.33 2.12 -19.79
CA SER A 37 20.56 2.67 -18.45
C SER A 37 19.32 3.37 -17.91
N PHE A 38 18.95 3.11 -16.66
CA PHE A 38 17.80 3.75 -16.02
C PHE A 38 18.08 4.32 -14.64
N HIS A 39 17.40 5.45 -14.38
CA HIS A 39 17.57 6.27 -13.18
C HIS A 39 16.24 6.43 -12.49
N ARG A 40 16.26 6.38 -11.16
CA ARG A 40 15.06 6.54 -10.34
C ARG A 40 14.50 7.96 -10.47
N VAL A 41 13.23 8.08 -10.87
CA VAL A 41 12.55 9.37 -11.05
C VAL A 41 11.40 9.59 -10.08
N HIS A 42 10.70 8.54 -9.65
CA HIS A 42 9.57 8.66 -8.72
C HIS A 42 9.57 7.53 -7.68
N SER A 43 9.07 7.82 -6.48
CA SER A 43 8.93 6.85 -5.39
C SER A 43 7.53 6.96 -4.76
N VAL A 44 6.79 5.86 -4.75
CA VAL A 44 5.47 5.77 -4.12
C VAL A 44 5.53 4.82 -2.93
N PHE A 45 5.25 5.36 -1.75
CA PHE A 45 5.21 4.60 -0.50
C PHE A 45 3.76 4.29 -0.15
N THR A 46 3.38 3.02 -0.22
CA THR A 46 2.09 2.59 0.33
C THR A 46 2.25 2.42 1.84
N VAL A 47 1.47 3.17 2.61
CA VAL A 47 1.36 2.98 4.06
C VAL A 47 0.28 1.95 4.32
N GLU A 48 0.67 0.69 4.50
CA GLU A 48 -0.24 -0.30 5.08
C GLU A 48 -0.37 0.02 6.57
N ALA A 49 -1.46 0.71 6.94
CA ALA A 49 -1.81 0.85 8.34
C ALA A 49 -2.06 -0.58 8.89
N PRO A 50 -1.43 -0.99 9.99
CA PRO A 50 -1.75 -2.27 10.61
C PRO A 50 -3.24 -2.25 10.97
N VAL A 51 -4.03 -3.06 10.28
CA VAL A 51 -5.42 -3.31 10.66
C VAL A 51 -5.32 -4.02 12.01
N PRO A 52 -5.82 -3.43 13.12
CA PRO A 52 -5.86 -4.17 14.37
C PRO A 52 -6.62 -5.48 14.10
N PRO A 53 -6.17 -6.62 14.65
CA PRO A 53 -6.92 -7.86 14.49
C PRO A 53 -8.36 -7.57 14.91
N ARG A 54 -9.29 -7.73 13.98
CA ARG A 54 -10.72 -7.61 14.29
C ARG A 54 -10.96 -8.65 15.38
N MET A 55 -11.17 -8.19 16.61
CA MET A 55 -11.70 -9.05 17.65
C MET A 55 -12.95 -9.66 17.05
N ALA A 56 -12.96 -10.99 16.91
CA ALA A 56 -14.10 -11.72 16.40
C ALA A 56 -15.34 -11.17 17.10
N GLU A 57 -16.24 -10.67 16.28
CA GLU A 57 -17.50 -10.08 16.66
C GLU A 57 -18.21 -11.15 17.49
N CYS A 58 -18.30 -10.94 18.80
CA CYS A 58 -19.09 -11.81 19.66
C CYS A 58 -20.55 -11.57 19.25
N ALA A 59 -21.03 -12.40 18.34
CA ALA A 59 -22.40 -12.41 17.89
C ALA A 59 -23.30 -12.84 19.06
N THR A 60 -23.87 -11.89 19.79
CA THR A 60 -25.16 -12.09 20.46
C THR A 60 -25.82 -10.74 20.80
N PRO A 61 -26.87 -10.29 20.08
CA PRO A 61 -27.79 -9.30 20.63
C PRO A 61 -28.71 -10.00 21.65
N PRO A 62 -28.89 -9.48 22.88
CA PRO A 62 -29.95 -9.95 23.75
C PRO A 62 -31.31 -9.50 23.16
N PRO A 63 -32.30 -10.41 23.03
CA PRO A 63 -33.64 -10.03 22.60
C PRO A 63 -34.42 -9.43 23.79
N GLY A 64 -35.02 -8.28 23.56
CA GLY A 64 -36.24 -7.87 24.26
C GLY A 64 -36.06 -7.11 25.58
N GLY A 65 -36.44 -5.83 25.53
CA GLY A 65 -36.63 -4.99 26.71
C GLY A 65 -37.41 -3.73 26.36
N CYS A 66 -38.70 -3.90 26.08
CA CYS A 66 -39.68 -2.83 25.98
C CYS A 66 -39.83 -2.12 27.34
N CYS A 67 -39.82 -0.77 27.33
CA CYS A 67 -40.46 0.18 28.28
C CYS A 67 -39.79 1.56 28.01
N GLY A 68 -40.37 2.56 27.35
CA GLY A 68 -41.78 2.93 27.32
C GLY A 68 -42.14 3.78 28.54
N GLY A 69 -41.72 5.05 28.55
CA GLY A 69 -42.36 6.13 29.32
C GLY A 69 -41.93 6.31 30.78
N GLY A 70 -41.65 7.57 31.15
CA GLY A 70 -41.44 7.97 32.54
C GLY A 70 -40.98 9.42 32.67
N CYS A 71 -41.87 10.36 32.37
CA CYS A 71 -41.75 11.75 32.83
C CYS A 71 -42.06 11.81 34.35
N HIS A 72 -41.53 12.85 35.03
CA HIS A 72 -41.80 13.32 36.41
C HIS A 72 -40.82 12.82 37.51
N HIS A 73 -39.83 13.62 37.91
CA HIS A 73 -39.89 14.64 38.99
C HIS A 73 -38.61 15.48 38.97
#